data_AF-A0ABD2MEV3-F1
#
_entry.id   AF-A0ABD2MEV3-F1
#
_cell.length_a   1.000
_cell.length_b   1.000
_cell.length_c   1.000
_cell.angle_alpha   90.00
_cell.angle_beta   90.00
_cell.angle_gamma   90.00
#
_symmetry.space_group_name_H-M   'P 1'
#
loop_
_entity.id
_entity.type
_entity.pdbx_description
1 polymer ?
#
loop_
_entity_poly.entity_id
_entity_poly.type
_entity_poly.pdbx_seq_one_letter_code
_entity_poly.pdbx_strand_id
1 'polypeptide(L)' 'MEHELVPGVIECLKIMTRVKCERVAKFAFDYATKHGRKKVTAVHKANIMKLGDGLFLNVCTETSKLYPKIEIS' A
#
# COMPACT_ATOMS: atom_id res chain seq x y z
N MET A 1 9.13 11.28 9.54
CA MET A 1 10.29 12.06 10.01
C MET A 1 10.36 13.27 9.13
N GLU A 2 10.48 14.43 9.74
CA GLU A 2 10.43 15.72 9.05
C GLU A 2 11.58 16.57 9.57
N HIS A 3 12.20 17.34 8.68
CA HIS A 3 13.31 18.21 9.00
C HIS A 3 13.14 19.55 8.31
N GLU A 4 13.41 20.64 9.03
CA GLU A 4 13.61 21.96 8.43
C GLU A 4 15.11 22.13 8.13
N LEU A 5 15.47 22.10 6.86
CA LEU A 5 16.87 22.16 6.43
C LEU A 5 17.44 23.58 6.55
N VAL A 6 16.63 24.57 6.18
CA VAL A 6 16.85 26.01 6.34
C VAL A 6 15.48 26.65 6.59
N PRO A 7 15.40 27.87 7.16
CA PRO A 7 14.12 28.51 7.47
C PRO A 7 13.14 28.50 6.29
N GLY A 8 11.99 27.84 6.46
CA GLY A 8 10.94 27.73 5.47
C GLY A 8 11.08 26.57 4.46
N VAL A 9 12.13 25.74 4.55
CA VAL A 9 12.33 24.57 3.66
C VAL A 9 12.20 23.28 4.47
N ILE A 10 11.04 22.62 4.31
CA ILE A 10 10.70 21.39 5.02
C ILE A 10 10.87 20.16 4.11
N GLU A 11 11.62 19.19 4.60
CA GLU A 11 11.70 17.84 4.02
C GLU A 11 10.83 16.87 4.83
N CYS A 12 10.04 16.06 4.13
CA CYS A 12 9.27 14.97 4.72
C CYS A 12 9.70 13.62 4.13
N LEU A 13 10.15 12.70 4.97
CA LEU A 13 10.51 11.34 4.56
C LEU A 13 9.33 10.39 4.69
N LYS A 14 8.94 9.78 3.57
CA LYS A 14 8.01 8.65 3.51
C LYS A 14 8.77 7.34 3.36
N ILE A 15 8.69 6.49 4.39
CA ILE A 15 9.37 5.19 4.40
C ILE A 15 8.35 4.07 4.14
N MET A 16 8.53 3.37 3.03
CA MET A 16 7.73 2.20 2.65
C MET A 16 8.65 0.97 2.59
N THR A 17 8.18 -0.15 3.13
CA THR A 17 8.94 -1.41 3.13
C THR A 17 8.04 -2.54 2.66
N ARG A 18 8.58 -3.43 1.83
CA ARG A 18 7.84 -4.57 1.27
C ARG A 18 7.15 -5.40 2.35
N VAL A 19 7.88 -5.76 3.41
CA VAL A 19 7.37 -6.57 4.52
C VAL A 19 6.15 -5.93 5.20
N LYS A 20 6.17 -4.61 5.43
CA LYS A 20 5.03 -3.91 6.05
C LYS A 20 3.85 -3.80 5.07
N CYS A 21 4.11 -3.56 3.78
CA CYS A 21 3.07 -3.56 2.76
C CYS A 21 2.38 -4.93 2.67
N GLU A 22 3.15 -6.02 2.63
CA GLU A 22 2.65 -7.40 2.54
C GLU A 22 1.77 -7.75 3.74
N ARG A 23 2.21 -7.38 4.95
CA ARG A 23 1.45 -7.58 6.18
C ARG A 23 0.08 -6.89 6.13
N VAL A 24 0.02 -5.63 5.68
CA VAL A 24 -1.24 -4.87 5.62
C VAL A 24 -2.13 -5.38 4.49
N ALA A 25 -1.58 -5.67 3.31
CA ALA A 25 -2.32 -6.24 2.19
C ALA A 25 -2.96 -7.58 2.58
N LYS A 26 -2.18 -8.49 3.16
CA LYS A 26 -2.67 -9.79 3.63
C LYS A 26 -3.80 -9.64 4.64
N PHE A 27 -3.65 -8.73 5.61
CA PHE A 27 -4.70 -8.45 6.58
C PHE A 27 -6.00 -7.99 5.91
N ALA A 28 -5.92 -7.07 4.93
CA ALA A 28 -7.09 -6.57 4.21
C ALA A 28 -7.81 -7.69 3.44
N PHE A 29 -7.06 -8.56 2.74
CA PHE A 29 -7.63 -9.69 2.01
C PHE A 29 -8.19 -10.79 2.92
N ASP A 30 -7.51 -11.11 4.03
CA ASP A 30 -8.01 -12.04 5.05
C ASP A 30 -9.32 -11.51 5.67
N TYR A 31 -9.35 -10.22 5.99
CA TYR A 31 -10.55 -9.56 6.53
C TYR A 31 -11.71 -9.61 5.54
N ALA A 32 -11.46 -9.26 4.28
CA ALA A 32 -12.45 -9.32 3.22
C ALA A 32 -13.00 -10.74 3.04
N THR A 33 -12.13 -11.75 3.06
CA THR A 33 -12.52 -13.17 2.97
C THR A 33 -13.41 -13.57 4.14
N LYS A 34 -13.00 -13.27 5.38
CA LYS A 34 -13.77 -13.62 6.60
C LYS A 34 -15.15 -12.97 6.66
N HIS A 35 -15.30 -11.78 6.08
CA HIS A 35 -16.54 -11.01 6.14
C HIS A 35 -17.34 -11.04 4.82
N GLY A 36 -17.01 -11.96 3.91
CA GLY A 36 -17.75 -12.12 2.65
C GLY A 36 -17.70 -10.89 1.73
N ARG A 37 -16.67 -10.04 1.85
CA ARG A 37 -16.45 -8.90 0.96
C ARG A 37 -15.85 -9.40 -0.36
N LYS A 38 -16.27 -8.80 -1.47
CA LYS A 38 -15.87 -9.20 -2.82
C LYS A 38 -14.77 -8.33 -3.43
N LYS A 39 -14.37 -7.25 -2.75
CA LYS A 39 -13.43 -6.26 -3.29
C LYS A 39 -12.55 -5.64 -2.19
N VAL A 40 -11.29 -5.41 -2.53
CA VAL A 40 -10.31 -4.64 -1.76
C VAL A 40 -9.75 -3.55 -2.68
N THR A 41 -9.75 -2.29 -2.23
CA THR A 41 -9.23 -1.17 -3.02
C THR A 41 -7.89 -0.71 -2.46
N ALA A 42 -6.84 -0.70 -3.29
CA ALA A 42 -5.52 -0.23 -2.91
C ALA A 42 -5.40 1.27 -3.26
N VAL A 43 -5.66 2.14 -2.27
CA VAL A 43 -5.56 3.59 -2.47
C VAL A 43 -4.09 4.02 -2.48
N HIS A 44 -3.65 4.70 -3.55
CA HIS A 44 -2.25 5.10 -3.73
C HIS A 44 -2.11 6.32 -4.65
N LYS A 45 -0.92 6.93 -4.67
CA LYS A 45 -0.52 7.97 -5.64
C LYS A 45 0.68 7.54 -6.48
N ALA A 46 0.76 6.24 -6.83
CA ALA A 46 1.86 5.64 -7.60
C ALA A 46 2.17 6.31 -8.95
N ASN A 47 1.23 7.06 -9.55
CA ASN A 47 1.51 7.86 -10.74
C ASN A 47 2.58 8.96 -10.50
N ILE A 48 2.56 9.57 -9.31
CA ILE A 48 3.53 10.60 -8.89
C ILE A 48 4.63 9.95 -8.03
N MET A 49 4.24 9.19 -7.01
CA MET A 49 5.14 8.51 -6.07
C MET A 49 5.53 7.12 -6.58
N LYS A 50 6.25 7.07 -7.71
CA LYS A 50 6.52 5.83 -8.45
C LYS A 50 7.19 4.72 -7.65
N LEU A 51 8.08 5.06 -6.71
CA LEU A 51 8.81 4.06 -5.92
C LEU A 51 8.04 3.65 -4.66
N GLY A 52 7.70 4.60 -3.79
CA GLY A 52 7.04 4.30 -2.52
C GLY A 52 5.64 3.71 -2.69
N ASP A 53 4.77 4.41 -3.43
CA ASP A 53 3.41 3.93 -3.67
C ASP A 53 3.34 2.86 -4.76
N GLY A 54 4.27 2.88 -5.72
CA GLY A 54 4.41 1.79 -6.66
C GLY A 54 4.77 0.47 -5.97
N LEU A 55 5.66 0.49 -4.97
CA LEU A 55 5.95 -0.69 -4.15
C LEU A 55 4.69 -1.20 -3.45
N PHE A 56 3.89 -0.31 -2.85
CA PHE A 56 2.64 -0.70 -2.19
C PHE A 56 1.63 -1.32 -3.16
N LEU A 57 1.38 -0.67 -4.30
CA LEU A 57 0.47 -1.19 -5.33
C LEU A 57 0.90 -2.56 -5.85
N ASN A 58 2.19 -2.73 -6.14
CA ASN A 58 2.73 -4.00 -6.62
C ASN A 58 2.53 -5.11 -5.60
N VAL A 59 2.83 -4.85 -4.33
CA VAL A 59 2.64 -5.81 -3.23
C VAL A 59 1.16 -6.18 -3.05
N CYS A 60 0.24 -5.21 -3.09
CA CYS A 60 -1.20 -5.50 -3.02
C CYS A 60 -1.66 -6.37 -4.20
N THR A 61 -1.16 -6.09 -5.41
CA THR A 61 -1.46 -6.86 -6.62
C THR A 61 -0.85 -8.26 -6.58
N GLU A 62 0.35 -8.43 -6.02
CA GLU A 62 0.96 -9.75 -5.83
C GLU A 62 0.18 -10.55 -4.78
N THR A 63 -0.22 -9.91 -3.68
CA THR A 63 -0.98 -10.53 -2.59
C THR A 63 -2.36 -10.99 -3.06
N SER A 64 -3.04 -10.21 -3.92
CA SER A 64 -4.38 -10.55 -4.42
C SER A 64 -4.43 -11.89 -5.15
N LYS A 65 -3.32 -12.35 -5.73
CA LYS A 65 -3.21 -13.66 -6.40
C LYS A 65 -3.49 -14.83 -5.46
N LEU A 66 -3.29 -14.66 -4.15
CA LEU A 66 -3.61 -15.66 -3.13
C LEU A 66 -5.12 -15.68 -2.79
N TYR A 67 -5.88 -14.68 -3.24
CA TYR A 67 -7.30 -14.49 -2.92
C TYR A 67 -8.13 -14.30 -4.20
N PRO A 68 -8.19 -15.31 -5.10
CA PRO A 68 -8.76 -15.17 -6.45
C PRO A 68 -10.25 -14.81 -6.50
N LYS A 69 -10.96 -14.90 -5.36
CA LYS A 69 -12.39 -14.52 -5.25
C LYS A 69 -12.60 -13.05 -4.86
N ILE A 70 -11.54 -12.30 -4.63
CA ILE A 70 -11.58 -10.89 -4.23
C ILE A 70 -11.02 -10.05 -5.38
N GLU A 71 -11.84 -9.14 -5.89
CA GLU A 71 -11.41 -8.13 -6.86
C GLU A 71 -10.45 -7.14 -6.17
N ILE A 72 -9.35 -6.80 -6.84
CA ILE A 72 -8.50 -5.68 -6.46
C ILE A 72 -8.72 -4.52 -7.43
N SER A 73 -8.80 -3.30 -6.90
CA SER A 73 -8.86 -2.06 -7.68
C SER A 73 -7.90 -1.00 -7.16
#